data_AF-A0A2W0B1A9-F1
#
_entry.id   AF-A0A2W0B1A9-F1
#
_cell.length_a   1.000
_cell.length_b   1.000
_cell.length_c   1.000
_cell.angle_alpha   90.00
_cell.angle_beta   90.00
_cell.angle_gamma   90.00
#
_symmetry.space_group_name_H-M   'P 1'
#
loop_
_entity.id
_entity.type
_entity.pdbx_description
1 polymer ?
#
loop_
_entity_poly.entity_id
_entity_poly.type
_entity_poly.pdbx_seq_one_letter_code
_entity_poly.pdbx_strand_id
1 'polypeptide(L)' 'DYLNSIRMNRAKFMLRNYSLTLKEIAANCGYNDIAYFCRMFKKMNNETPTQYRGVDSGVGALTRNADSAIRSSVRS' A
#
# COMPACT_ATOMS: atom_id res chain seq x y z
N ASP A 1 -3.32 11.51 10.59
CA ASP A 1 -4.62 11.37 9.92
C ASP A 1 -5.33 10.12 10.45
N TYR A 2 -6.36 10.32 11.26
CA TYR A 2 -7.04 9.22 11.98
C TYR A 2 -7.94 8.39 11.06
N LEU A 3 -8.60 9.03 10.09
CA LEU A 3 -9.47 8.35 9.12
C LEU A 3 -8.69 7.44 8.18
N ASN A 4 -7.52 7.89 7.71
CA ASN A 4 -6.64 7.07 6.89
C ASN A 4 -6.14 5.84 7.65
N SER A 5 -5.85 5.95 8.95
CA SER A 5 -5.49 4.80 9.80
C SER A 5 -6.62 3.76 9.87
N ILE A 6 -7.87 4.19 10.05
CA ILE A 6 -9.02 3.27 10.08
C ILE A 6 -9.20 2.58 8.73
N ARG A 7 -9.16 3.34 7.64
CA ARG A 7 -9.27 2.80 6.27
C ARG A 7 -8.16 1.79 5.99
N MET A 8 -6.93 2.10 6.39
CA MET A 8 -5.79 1.18 6.22
C MET A 8 -5.88 -0.06 7.09
N ASN A 9 -6.44 0.04 8.28
CA ASN A 9 -6.68 -1.13 9.12
C ASN A 9 -7.69 -2.09 8.47
N ARG A 10 -8.76 -1.53 7.89
CA ARG A 10 -9.72 -2.30 7.10
C ARG A 10 -9.07 -2.93 5.86
N ALA A 11 -8.22 -2.19 5.15
CA ALA A 11 -7.47 -2.71 4.01
C ALA A 11 -6.56 -3.89 4.40
N LYS A 12 -5.86 -3.80 5.54
CA LYS A 12 -5.04 -4.89 6.09
C LYS A 12 -5.86 -6.13 6.41
N PHE A 13 -7.02 -5.94 7.04
CA PHE A 13 -7.95 -7.03 7.31
C PHE A 13 -8.40 -7.70 6.01
N MET A 14 -8.73 -6.89 4.99
CA MET A 14 -9.14 -7.39 3.68
C MET A 14 -8.03 -8.17 2.97
N LEU A 15 -6.79 -7.69 3.02
CA LEU A 15 -5.63 -8.35 2.42
C LEU A 15 -5.31 -9.72 3.04
N ARG A 16 -5.63 -9.93 4.32
CA ARG A 16 -5.40 -11.21 5.02
C ARG A 16 -6.57 -12.18 4.92
N ASN A 17 -7.80 -11.66 4.98
CA ASN A 17 -8.99 -12.50 5.02
C ASN A 17 -9.57 -12.80 3.63
N TYR A 18 -9.26 -11.98 2.63
CA TYR A 18 -9.85 -12.09 1.31
C TYR A 18 -8.81 -12.12 0.20
N SER A 19 -9.11 -12.91 -0.82
CA SER A 19 -8.33 -13.04 -2.05
C SER A 19 -8.60 -11.91 -3.06
N LEU A 20 -9.03 -10.73 -2.60
CA LEU A 20 -9.49 -9.62 -3.45
C LEU A 20 -8.32 -8.90 -4.11
N THR A 21 -8.57 -8.37 -5.31
CA THR A 21 -7.58 -7.56 -6.04
C THR A 21 -7.38 -6.20 -5.35
N LEU A 22 -6.22 -5.57 -5.58
CA LEU A 22 -5.93 -4.24 -5.03
C LEU A 22 -6.98 -3.20 -5.44
N LYS A 23 -7.56 -3.35 -6.64
CA LYS A 23 -8.62 -2.49 -7.15
C LYS A 23 -9.88 -2.57 -6.27
N GLU A 24 -10.30 -3.78 -5.92
CA GLU A 24 -11.47 -4.01 -5.08
C GLU A 24 -11.25 -3.55 -3.64
N ILE A 25 -10.05 -3.75 -3.10
CA ILE A 25 -9.69 -3.31 -1.74
C ILE A 25 -9.65 -1.78 -1.68
N ALA A 26 -9.07 -1.12 -2.69
CA ALA A 26 -9.06 0.33 -2.80
C ALA A 26 -10.49 0.88 -2.86
N ALA A 27 -11.34 0.32 -3.73
CA ALA A 27 -12.75 0.70 -3.85
C ALA A 27 -13.50 0.52 -2.52
N ASN A 28 -13.30 -0.61 -1.82
CA ASN A 28 -13.91 -0.86 -0.51
C ASN A 28 -13.44 0.09 0.60
N CYS A 29 -12.20 0.57 0.51
CA CYS A 29 -11.64 1.54 1.44
C CYS A 29 -12.00 3.00 1.07
N GLY A 30 -12.79 3.20 0.01
CA GLY A 30 -13.23 4.50 -0.47
C GLY A 30 -12.12 5.27 -1.19
N TYR A 31 -11.20 4.58 -1.85
CA TYR A 31 -10.19 5.14 -2.73
C TYR A 31 -10.54 4.85 -4.19
N ASN A 32 -10.65 5.90 -5.01
CA ASN A 32 -10.84 5.77 -6.45
C ASN A 32 -9.52 5.43 -7.16
N ASP A 33 -8.40 5.92 -6.63
CA ASP A 33 -7.07 5.73 -7.19
C ASP A 33 -6.28 4.64 -6.48
N ILE A 34 -6.00 3.56 -7.21
CA ILE A 34 -5.18 2.44 -6.73
C ILE A 34 -3.74 2.91 -6.46
N ALA A 35 -3.19 3.78 -7.32
CA ALA A 35 -1.84 4.32 -7.14
C ALA A 35 -1.72 5.14 -5.84
N TYR A 36 -2.75 5.95 -5.53
CA TYR A 36 -2.81 6.70 -4.29
C TYR A 36 -2.94 5.78 -3.08
N PHE A 37 -3.82 4.78 -3.16
CA PHE A 37 -3.95 3.75 -2.13
C PHE A 37 -2.62 3.05 -1.85
N CYS A 38 -1.90 2.59 -2.88
CA CYS A 38 -0.61 1.92 -2.72
C CYS A 38 0.44 2.83 -2.07
N ARG A 39 0.51 4.12 -2.46
CA ARG A 39 1.42 5.09 -1.85
C ARG A 39 1.10 5.32 -0.38
N MET A 40 -0.18 5.50 -0.05
CA MET A 40 -0.62 5.69 1.33
C MET A 40 -0.40 4.42 2.15
N PHE A 41 -0.70 3.25 1.60
CA PHE A 41 -0.52 1.95 2.25
C PHE A 41 0.96 1.72 2.56
N LYS A 42 1.85 1.95 1.59
CA LYS A 42 3.30 1.90 1.79
C LYS A 42 3.77 2.92 2.82
N LYS A 43 3.26 4.14 2.81
CA LYS A 43 3.63 5.18 3.79
C LYS A 43 3.22 4.80 5.23
N MET A 44 2.07 4.13 5.40
CA MET A 44 1.55 3.78 6.72
C MET A 44 2.05 2.42 7.22
N ASN A 45 2.30 1.48 6.32
CA ASN A 45 2.62 0.09 6.64
C ASN A 45 4.07 -0.29 6.26
N ASN A 46 4.83 0.62 5.65
CA ASN A 46 6.19 0.42 5.09
C ASN A 46 6.32 -0.68 4.02
N GLU A 47 5.23 -1.36 3.69
CA GLU A 47 5.18 -2.46 2.73
C GLU A 47 4.07 -2.20 1.72
N THR A 48 4.18 -2.77 0.51
CA THR A 48 3.09 -2.65 -0.47
C THR A 48 1.97 -3.64 -0.12
N PRO A 49 0.71 -3.34 -0.46
CA PRO A 49 -0.39 -4.27 -0.20
C PRO A 49 -0.21 -5.61 -0.94
N THR A 50 0.44 -5.62 -2.10
CA THR A 50 0.86 -6.85 -2.79
C THR A 50 1.87 -7.65 -1.98
N GLN A 51 2.90 -6.98 -1.42
CA GLN A 51 3.89 -7.61 -0.55
C GLN A 51 3.24 -8.19 0.70
N TYR A 52 2.30 -7.45 1.29
CA TYR A 52 1.55 -7.85 2.48
C TYR A 52 0.65 -9.08 2.23
N ARG A 53 0.17 -9.25 1.00
CA ARG A 53 -0.59 -10.44 0.57
C ARG A 53 0.31 -11.62 0.24
N GLY A 54 1.51 -11.36 -0.29
CA GLY A 54 2.45 -12.34 -0.82
C GLY A 54 3.40 -12.95 0.22
N VAL A 55 2.84 -13.52 1.29
CA VAL A 55 3.48 -14.70 1.88
C VAL A 55 3.02 -15.87 1.03
N ASP A 56 3.96 -16.34 0.21
CA ASP A 56 3.91 -17.48 -0.70
C ASP A 56 3.75 -17.15 -2.20
N SER A 57 4.77 -17.57 -2.96
CA SER A 57 4.80 -17.73 -4.42
C SER A 57 5.11 -16.50 -5.32
N GLY A 58 6.38 -16.06 -5.30
CA GLY A 58 7.23 -16.17 -6.51
C GLY A 58 7.14 -15.18 -7.68
N VAL A 59 6.28 -14.15 -7.71
CA VAL A 59 6.29 -13.17 -8.83
C VAL A 59 6.05 -11.74 -8.36
N GLY A 60 7.05 -10.84 -8.50
CA GLY A 60 6.78 -9.39 -8.43
C GLY A 60 7.86 -8.48 -7.85
N ALA A 61 9.13 -8.85 -7.86
CA ALA A 61 10.24 -7.95 -7.58
C ALA A 61 10.45 -6.94 -8.73
N LEU A 62 9.66 -5.86 -8.85
CA LEU A 62 9.91 -4.81 -9.87
C LEU A 62 9.68 -3.35 -9.47
N THR A 63 9.28 -3.03 -8.23
CA THR A 63 9.20 -1.61 -7.80
C THR A 63 10.28 -1.22 -6.78
N ARG A 64 11.54 -1.59 -7.07
CA ARG A 64 12.70 -0.99 -6.36
C ARG A 64 13.08 0.42 -6.87
N ASN A 65 12.29 1.03 -7.77
CA ASN A 65 12.73 2.23 -8.51
C ASN A 65 11.88 3.51 -8.31
N ALA A 66 11.47 3.85 -7.08
CA ALA A 66 10.78 5.14 -6.85
C ALA A 66 11.00 5.83 -5.49
N ASP A 67 11.94 5.39 -4.65
CA ASP A 67 12.18 6.02 -3.33
C ASP A 67 13.57 6.68 -3.18
N SER A 68 14.27 6.95 -4.29
CA SER A 68 15.52 7.72 -4.29
C SER A 68 15.34 9.24 -4.44
N ALA A 69 14.11 9.78 -4.37
CA ALA A 69 13.86 11.21 -4.63
C ALA A 69 13.30 12.04 -3.44
N ILE A 70 13.30 11.53 -2.20
CA ILE A 70 12.93 12.36 -1.03
C ILE A 70 13.93 12.18 0.12
N ARG A 71 15.23 12.21 -0.18
CA ARG A 71 16.29 12.53 0.81
C ARG A 71 17.43 13.29 0.14
N SER A 72 17.14 14.49 -0.33
CA SER A 72 18.17 15.52 -0.57
C SER A 72 17.55 16.90 -0.43
N SER A 73 17.24 17.30 0.80
CA SER A 73 17.48 18.68 1.25
C SER A 73 17.35 18.77 2.77
N VAL A 74 18.37 18.25 3.45
CA VAL A 74 18.84 18.86 4.70
C VAL A 74 19.92 19.85 4.29
N ARG A 75 19.79 21.09 4.79
CA ARG A 75 20.61 22.31 4.64
C ARG A 75 20.10 23.34 3.63
N SER A 76 19.33 24.29 4.16
CA SER A 76 19.89 25.60 4.48
C SER A 76 19.53 25.94 5.93
#